data_AF-A0A653BD38-F1
#
_entry.id   AF-A0A653BD38-F1
#
_cell.length_a   1.000
_cell.length_b   1.000
_cell.length_c   1.000
_cell.angle_alpha   90.00
_cell.angle_beta   90.00
_cell.angle_gamma   90.00
#
_symmetry.space_group_name_H-M   'P 1'
#
loop_
_entity.id
_entity.type
_entity.pdbx_description
1 polymer ?
#
loop_
_entity_poly.entity_id
_entity_poly.type
_entity_poly.pdbx_seq_one_letter_code
_entity_poly.pdbx_strand_id
1 'polypeptide(L)'
;MKQPKRRETIGRKRMNYFMSKMDKFTNTPAEIDNYVEVLSKQLYFAVVKGKCSLKLKNTADAFFFCTDEELVYDNYYADFGPLNISCLFKFCCRVRKLLRFARGVKSVVYYTCAQLERKTNAACLMGCFGVIYLGFHPTEIWKVLQDLAPYKPYIDASQVSCGFHLCILDVLQAVHKAVQFNFFNFDDFNISEYDLYDRLQYGDINWLVPRKFLAFIGPSDNNQAHPPEYYLKYFLKNDVKSVVRLNQACYDCNVFRNAGIQHYDLIFPDGTTPPREILIRFLTIAEMGPGAVAVHCKV
;
A
#
# COMPACT_ATOMS: atom_id res chain seq x y z
N MET A 1 48.52 16.58 -6.24
CA MET A 1 47.08 16.24 -6.38
C MET A 1 46.90 14.74 -6.17
N LYS A 2 46.42 14.30 -5.00
CA LYS A 2 46.11 12.88 -4.71
C LYS A 2 44.62 12.64 -4.94
N GLN A 3 44.28 11.70 -5.82
CA GLN A 3 42.91 11.21 -6.05
C GLN A 3 42.41 10.40 -4.83
N PRO A 4 41.12 10.46 -4.46
CA PRO A 4 40.56 9.58 -3.45
C PRO A 4 39.99 8.30 -4.08
N LYS A 5 40.75 7.20 -4.06
CA LYS A 5 40.23 5.83 -4.22
C LYS A 5 39.94 5.26 -2.83
N ARG A 6 38.68 5.30 -2.34
CA ARG A 6 38.33 4.54 -1.12
C ARG A 6 36.85 4.21 -0.86
N ARG A 7 35.93 4.31 -1.84
CA ARG A 7 34.51 3.93 -1.62
C ARG A 7 34.03 2.67 -2.36
N GLU A 8 34.73 2.18 -3.39
CA GLU A 8 34.31 0.98 -4.15
C GLU A 8 34.66 -0.37 -3.48
N THR A 9 35.51 -0.38 -2.46
CA THR A 9 36.11 -1.62 -1.93
C THR A 9 35.31 -2.28 -0.80
N ILE A 10 34.41 -1.55 -0.14
CA ILE A 10 33.67 -2.06 1.03
C ILE A 10 32.41 -2.84 0.57
N GLY A 11 31.71 -2.36 -0.46
CA GLY A 11 30.57 -3.06 -1.08
C GLY A 11 30.97 -4.40 -1.70
N ARG A 12 32.04 -4.43 -2.51
CA ARG A 12 32.56 -5.68 -3.12
C ARG A 12 33.07 -6.70 -2.10
N LYS A 13 33.68 -6.26 -1.00
CA LYS A 13 34.16 -7.19 0.05
C LYS A 13 33.01 -7.79 0.87
N ARG A 14 31.95 -7.03 1.16
CA ARG A 14 30.72 -7.57 1.77
C ARG A 14 29.99 -8.52 0.82
N MET A 15 29.90 -8.15 -0.46
CA MET A 15 29.35 -9.01 -1.53
C MET A 15 30.08 -10.34 -1.59
N ASN A 16 31.42 -10.32 -1.69
CA ASN A 16 32.24 -11.53 -1.78
C ASN A 16 32.19 -12.39 -0.50
N TYR A 17 32.12 -11.75 0.68
CA TYR A 17 31.98 -12.48 1.95
C TYR A 17 30.62 -13.19 2.06
N PHE A 18 29.54 -12.55 1.62
CA PHE A 18 28.22 -13.18 1.59
C PHE A 18 28.10 -14.24 0.48
N MET A 19 28.62 -13.96 -0.72
CA MET A 19 28.71 -14.95 -1.82
C MET A 19 29.49 -16.20 -1.39
N SER A 20 30.62 -16.02 -0.68
CA SER A 20 31.40 -17.16 -0.15
C SER A 20 30.67 -17.98 0.91
N LYS A 21 29.68 -17.40 1.59
CA LYS A 21 28.75 -18.13 2.48
C LYS A 21 27.55 -18.70 1.71
N MET A 22 27.22 -18.16 0.53
CA MET A 22 26.16 -18.64 -0.35
C MET A 22 26.56 -19.82 -1.24
N ASP A 23 27.84 -20.18 -1.29
CA ASP A 23 28.34 -21.35 -2.04
C ASP A 23 27.91 -22.72 -1.46
N LYS A 24 27.05 -22.73 -0.43
CA LYS A 24 26.39 -23.93 0.13
C LYS A 24 24.88 -24.00 -0.16
N PHE A 25 24.36 -23.17 -1.05
CA PHE A 25 22.91 -23.10 -1.35
C PHE A 25 22.56 -24.04 -2.50
N THR A 26 21.45 -24.78 -2.35
CA THR A 26 20.82 -25.55 -3.43
C THR A 26 20.05 -24.68 -4.44
N ASN A 27 19.89 -23.39 -4.16
CA ASN A 27 19.60 -22.39 -5.19
C ASN A 27 20.93 -21.78 -5.58
N THR A 28 21.25 -21.71 -6.86
CA THR A 28 22.57 -21.24 -7.24
C THR A 28 22.72 -19.75 -6.90
N PRO A 29 23.88 -19.30 -6.38
CA PRO A 29 24.23 -17.88 -6.29
C PRO A 29 24.05 -17.10 -7.62
N ALA A 30 23.90 -17.81 -8.74
CA ALA A 30 23.62 -17.29 -10.06
C ALA A 30 22.20 -16.70 -10.23
N GLU A 31 21.24 -17.05 -9.37
CA GLU A 31 19.83 -16.63 -9.51
C GLU A 31 19.53 -15.27 -8.87
N ILE A 32 20.34 -14.79 -7.91
CA ILE A 32 20.20 -13.44 -7.34
C ILE A 32 21.08 -12.49 -8.14
N ASP A 33 20.48 -11.43 -8.67
CA ASP A 33 21.20 -10.40 -9.41
C ASP A 33 21.90 -9.43 -8.45
N ASN A 34 21.10 -8.78 -7.62
CA ASN A 34 21.53 -7.75 -6.69
C ASN A 34 20.67 -7.80 -5.43
N TYR A 35 21.21 -7.33 -4.30
CA TYR A 35 20.48 -7.28 -3.04
C TYR A 35 20.99 -6.16 -2.15
N VAL A 36 20.18 -5.81 -1.15
CA VAL A 36 20.53 -4.89 -0.07
C VAL A 36 20.23 -5.49 1.28
N GLU A 37 21.03 -5.12 2.27
CA GLU A 37 20.85 -5.50 3.66
C GLU A 37 19.98 -4.46 4.37
N VAL A 38 18.76 -4.84 4.75
CA VAL A 38 17.78 -3.95 5.39
C VAL A 38 17.95 -3.98 6.91
N LEU A 39 18.10 -5.17 7.49
CA LEU A 39 18.42 -5.37 8.90
C LEU A 39 19.64 -6.26 8.99
N SER A 40 20.68 -5.79 9.70
CA SER A 40 21.98 -6.43 9.62
C SER A 40 21.94 -7.92 9.97
N LYS A 41 22.41 -8.76 9.03
CA LYS A 41 22.44 -10.23 9.11
C LYS A 41 21.08 -10.93 9.23
N GLN A 42 19.97 -10.19 9.20
CA GLN A 42 18.65 -10.72 9.51
C GLN A 42 17.65 -10.56 8.37
N LEU A 43 17.65 -9.42 7.67
CA LEU A 43 16.66 -9.12 6.63
C LEU A 43 17.33 -8.54 5.40
N TYR A 44 17.06 -9.14 4.25
CA TYR A 44 17.58 -8.75 2.95
C TYR A 44 16.43 -8.55 1.97
N PHE A 45 16.62 -7.58 1.07
CA PHE A 45 15.77 -7.40 -0.12
C PHE A 45 16.60 -7.68 -1.36
N ALA A 46 16.14 -8.58 -2.23
CA ALA A 46 16.90 -9.08 -3.38
C ALA A 46 16.09 -9.02 -4.69
N VAL A 47 16.80 -8.83 -5.80
CA VAL A 47 16.25 -8.95 -7.15
C VAL A 47 16.85 -10.20 -7.80
N VAL A 48 16.01 -11.05 -8.39
CA VAL A 48 16.45 -12.30 -9.03
C VAL A 48 16.54 -12.19 -10.56
N LYS A 49 17.53 -12.90 -11.14
CA LYS A 49 17.68 -13.17 -12.57
C LYS A 49 16.70 -14.27 -12.95
N GLY A 50 15.58 -13.91 -13.58
CA GLY A 50 14.65 -14.92 -14.08
C GLY A 50 13.23 -14.41 -14.26
N LYS A 51 12.35 -15.35 -14.62
CA LYS A 51 10.91 -15.11 -14.70
C LYS A 51 10.34 -14.85 -13.31
N CYS A 52 9.26 -14.08 -13.23
CA CYS A 52 8.63 -13.75 -11.96
C CYS A 52 7.98 -14.94 -11.23
N SER A 53 7.83 -16.08 -11.90
CA SER A 53 7.40 -17.35 -11.30
C SER A 53 8.52 -18.15 -10.63
N LEU A 54 9.76 -17.65 -10.63
CA LEU A 54 10.89 -18.33 -9.99
C LEU A 54 10.67 -18.44 -8.47
N LYS A 55 10.72 -19.67 -7.95
CA LYS A 55 10.60 -19.97 -6.53
C LYS A 55 11.92 -20.48 -5.97
N LEU A 56 12.58 -19.64 -5.18
CA LEU A 56 13.80 -20.01 -4.45
C LEU A 56 13.44 -20.94 -3.28
N LYS A 57 14.23 -22.00 -3.06
CA LYS A 57 14.05 -22.93 -1.95
C LYS A 57 14.68 -22.40 -0.66
N ASN A 58 14.06 -22.67 0.48
CA ASN A 58 14.70 -22.38 1.77
C ASN A 58 15.98 -23.21 1.96
N THR A 59 16.95 -22.66 2.69
CA THR A 59 18.22 -23.34 2.99
C THR A 59 18.47 -23.48 4.50
N ALA A 60 19.62 -24.05 4.85
CA ALA A 60 20.07 -24.11 6.24
C ALA A 60 20.20 -22.70 6.85
N ASP A 61 20.66 -21.72 6.05
CA ASP A 61 21.03 -20.40 6.54
C ASP A 61 19.99 -19.30 6.25
N ALA A 62 19.04 -19.53 5.33
CA ALA A 62 18.09 -18.49 4.93
C ALA A 62 16.68 -19.00 4.63
N PHE A 63 15.68 -18.17 4.95
CA PHE A 63 14.33 -18.27 4.44
C PHE A 63 14.16 -17.35 3.24
N PHE A 64 13.68 -17.88 2.12
CA PHE A 64 13.37 -17.13 0.91
C PHE A 64 11.86 -17.06 0.74
N PHE A 65 11.36 -15.88 0.39
CA PHE A 65 9.98 -15.72 -0.04
C PHE A 65 9.83 -14.55 -1.00
N CYS A 66 8.80 -14.63 -1.82
CA CYS A 66 8.42 -13.64 -2.83
C CYS A 66 6.90 -13.49 -2.78
N THR A 67 6.40 -12.32 -3.17
CA THR A 67 4.97 -11.99 -3.19
C THR A 67 4.47 -11.60 -4.58
N ASP A 68 5.29 -11.71 -5.61
CA ASP A 68 5.01 -11.24 -6.98
C ASP A 68 3.74 -11.85 -7.61
N GLU A 69 3.35 -13.06 -7.18
CA GLU A 69 2.14 -13.76 -7.61
C GLU A 69 1.07 -13.85 -6.51
N GLU A 70 1.39 -13.41 -5.28
CA GLU A 70 0.50 -13.52 -4.11
C GLU A 70 -0.19 -12.18 -3.80
N LEU A 71 0.56 -11.08 -3.89
CA LEU A 71 0.09 -9.73 -3.61
C LEU A 71 0.11 -8.96 -4.94
N VAL A 72 -0.98 -9.11 -5.68
CA VAL A 72 -1.15 -8.52 -7.01
C VAL A 72 -1.98 -7.25 -6.89
N TYR A 73 -1.61 -6.24 -7.66
CA TYR A 73 -2.38 -5.01 -7.79
C TYR A 73 -3.40 -5.18 -8.92
N ASP A 74 -4.66 -4.92 -8.64
CA ASP A 74 -5.73 -4.95 -9.62
C ASP A 74 -5.86 -3.55 -10.26
N ASN A 75 -5.33 -3.40 -11.47
CA ASN A 75 -5.27 -2.12 -12.16
C ASN A 75 -6.61 -1.70 -12.78
N TYR A 76 -6.90 -0.40 -12.72
CA TYR A 76 -8.02 0.19 -13.46
C TYR A 76 -7.65 0.44 -14.92
N TYR A 77 -6.45 0.96 -15.16
CA TYR A 77 -5.91 1.19 -16.49
C TYR A 77 -4.42 0.86 -16.54
N ALA A 78 -3.53 1.85 -16.58
CA ALA A 78 -2.08 1.65 -16.65
C ALA A 78 -1.39 1.75 -15.28
N ASP A 79 -2.14 2.13 -14.23
CA ASP A 79 -1.71 2.11 -12.84
C ASP A 79 -1.30 0.69 -12.42
N PHE A 80 -0.28 0.59 -11.58
CA PHE A 80 0.28 -0.70 -11.16
C PHE A 80 0.52 -0.81 -9.65
N GLY A 81 0.19 0.25 -8.90
CA GLY A 81 0.45 0.35 -7.47
C GLY A 81 0.34 1.79 -6.96
N PRO A 82 0.73 2.03 -5.68
CA PRO A 82 1.24 1.04 -4.74
C PRO A 82 0.18 0.00 -4.32
N LEU A 83 0.63 -1.14 -3.81
CA LEU A 83 -0.28 -2.14 -3.22
C LEU A 83 -1.06 -1.56 -2.03
N ASN A 84 -2.31 -2.01 -1.86
CA ASN A 84 -3.20 -1.53 -0.80
C ASN A 84 -2.76 -1.97 0.62
N ILE A 85 -3.44 -1.45 1.63
CA ILE A 85 -3.10 -1.68 3.04
C ILE A 85 -3.26 -3.15 3.48
N SER A 86 -4.19 -3.90 2.86
CA SER A 86 -4.33 -5.35 3.09
C SER A 86 -3.10 -6.12 2.62
N CYS A 87 -2.58 -5.81 1.44
CA CYS A 87 -1.33 -6.37 0.94
C CYS A 87 -0.15 -6.04 1.87
N LEU A 88 -0.06 -4.78 2.32
CA LEU A 88 0.97 -4.35 3.27
C LEU A 88 0.87 -5.10 4.61
N PHE A 89 -0.33 -5.28 5.14
CA PHE A 89 -0.58 -6.04 6.37
C PHE A 89 -0.14 -7.50 6.23
N LYS A 90 -0.55 -8.18 5.15
CA LYS A 90 -0.17 -9.57 4.84
C LYS A 90 1.34 -9.72 4.74
N PHE A 91 2.00 -8.81 4.02
CA PHE A 91 3.45 -8.75 3.90
C PHE A 91 4.12 -8.59 5.27
N CYS A 92 3.69 -7.61 6.07
CA CYS A 92 4.25 -7.34 7.40
C CYS A 92 4.11 -8.55 8.33
N CYS A 93 2.94 -9.19 8.36
CA CYS A 93 2.70 -10.41 9.12
C CYS A 93 3.67 -11.53 8.71
N ARG A 94 3.91 -11.70 7.41
CA ARG A 94 4.82 -12.71 6.88
C ARG A 94 6.27 -12.45 7.27
N VAL A 95 6.76 -11.22 7.10
CA VAL A 95 8.13 -10.84 7.49
C VAL A 95 8.34 -11.04 8.99
N ARG A 96 7.42 -10.55 9.83
CA ARG A 96 7.49 -10.73 11.31
C ARG A 96 7.52 -12.21 11.69
N LYS A 97 6.65 -13.03 11.07
CA LYS A 97 6.60 -14.48 11.32
C LYS A 97 7.93 -15.15 10.96
N LEU A 98 8.51 -14.83 9.81
CA LEU A 98 9.79 -15.39 9.37
C LEU A 98 10.96 -14.94 10.25
N LEU A 99 11.02 -13.66 10.63
CA LEU A 99 12.05 -13.15 11.56
C LEU A 99 11.97 -13.84 12.92
N ARG A 100 10.76 -14.06 13.45
CA ARG A 100 10.54 -14.81 14.69
C ARG A 100 11.00 -16.26 14.59
N PHE A 101 10.78 -16.93 13.45
CA PHE A 101 11.27 -18.30 13.23
C PHE A 101 12.78 -18.37 13.01
N ALA A 102 13.35 -17.36 12.35
CA ALA A 102 14.77 -17.26 12.11
C ALA A 102 15.58 -17.12 13.40
N ARG A 103 15.02 -16.47 14.44
CA ARG A 103 15.64 -16.25 15.77
C ARG A 103 17.06 -15.67 15.69
N GLY A 104 17.35 -14.88 14.64
CA GLY A 104 18.69 -14.35 14.36
C GLY A 104 19.74 -15.38 13.92
N VAL A 105 19.39 -16.66 13.81
CA VAL A 105 20.27 -17.74 13.33
C VAL A 105 20.23 -17.83 11.81
N LYS A 106 19.04 -17.69 11.23
CA LYS A 106 18.83 -17.62 9.77
C LYS A 106 18.61 -16.18 9.32
N SER A 107 18.92 -15.90 8.06
CA SER A 107 18.46 -14.67 7.41
C SER A 107 17.09 -14.86 6.78
N VAL A 108 16.36 -13.77 6.60
CA VAL A 108 15.13 -13.69 5.83
C VAL A 108 15.43 -12.89 4.57
N VAL A 109 15.18 -13.47 3.40
CA VAL A 109 15.41 -12.86 2.10
C VAL A 109 14.07 -12.69 1.41
N TYR A 110 13.60 -11.45 1.36
CA TYR A 110 12.48 -11.08 0.51
C TYR A 110 13.01 -10.79 -0.89
N TYR A 111 12.51 -11.49 -1.91
CA TYR A 111 12.98 -11.30 -3.27
C TYR A 111 11.85 -11.03 -4.26
N THR A 112 12.19 -10.36 -5.36
CA THR A 112 11.29 -9.97 -6.47
C THR A 112 12.00 -10.21 -7.81
N CYS A 113 11.25 -10.39 -8.90
CA CYS A 113 11.84 -10.37 -10.24
C CYS A 113 12.25 -8.95 -10.68
N ALA A 114 12.98 -8.86 -11.79
CA ALA A 114 13.48 -7.60 -12.35
C ALA A 114 12.42 -6.75 -13.08
N GLN A 115 11.17 -7.24 -13.25
CA GLN A 115 10.09 -6.45 -13.85
C GLN A 115 9.82 -5.20 -12.99
N LEU A 116 9.93 -4.01 -13.60
CA LEU A 116 9.98 -2.75 -12.87
C LEU A 116 8.77 -2.50 -11.96
N GLU A 117 7.56 -2.87 -12.39
CA GLU A 117 6.32 -2.67 -11.61
C GLU A 117 6.33 -3.52 -10.34
N ARG A 118 6.59 -4.83 -10.46
CA ARG A 118 6.71 -5.77 -9.33
C ARG A 118 7.83 -5.37 -8.40
N LYS A 119 9.00 -5.05 -8.96
CA LYS A 119 10.17 -4.59 -8.22
C LYS A 119 9.89 -3.32 -7.41
N THR A 120 9.15 -2.37 -7.99
CA THR A 120 8.75 -1.12 -7.32
C THR A 120 7.80 -1.40 -6.17
N ASN A 121 6.76 -2.22 -6.38
CA ASN A 121 5.82 -2.61 -5.33
C ASN A 121 6.49 -3.39 -4.19
N ALA A 122 7.36 -4.35 -4.52
CA ALA A 122 8.12 -5.10 -3.53
C ALA A 122 9.04 -4.20 -2.71
N ALA A 123 9.79 -3.30 -3.37
CA ALA A 123 10.62 -2.33 -2.66
C ALA A 123 9.79 -1.40 -1.76
N CYS A 124 8.62 -0.96 -2.24
CA CYS A 124 7.68 -0.16 -1.46
C CYS A 124 7.19 -0.90 -0.20
N LEU A 125 6.78 -2.18 -0.33
CA LEU A 125 6.38 -3.02 0.81
C LEU A 125 7.52 -3.16 1.84
N MET A 126 8.74 -3.46 1.39
CA MET A 126 9.92 -3.55 2.26
C MET A 126 10.20 -2.22 2.97
N GLY A 127 10.10 -1.10 2.24
CA GLY A 127 10.28 0.23 2.80
C GLY A 127 9.22 0.56 3.87
N CYS A 128 7.95 0.27 3.58
CA CYS A 128 6.85 0.47 4.53
C CYS A 128 7.04 -0.37 5.79
N PHE A 129 7.46 -1.63 5.65
CA PHE A 129 7.82 -2.47 6.79
C PHE A 129 8.95 -1.86 7.63
N GLY A 130 9.97 -1.32 6.97
CA GLY A 130 11.07 -0.60 7.63
C GLY A 130 10.60 0.59 8.47
N VAL A 131 9.65 1.37 7.93
CA VAL A 131 9.04 2.50 8.65
C VAL A 131 8.20 2.02 9.84
N ILE A 132 7.31 1.04 9.62
CA ILE A 132 6.32 0.61 10.62
C ILE A 132 6.95 -0.19 11.76
N TYR A 133 7.86 -1.13 11.46
CA TYR A 133 8.33 -2.13 12.44
C TYR A 133 9.81 -2.01 12.80
N LEU A 134 10.64 -1.37 11.97
CA LEU A 134 12.07 -1.20 12.26
C LEU A 134 12.40 0.22 12.77
N GLY A 135 11.43 1.13 12.78
CA GLY A 135 11.59 2.49 13.28
C GLY A 135 12.44 3.39 12.37
N PHE A 136 12.62 3.03 11.10
CA PHE A 136 13.38 3.86 10.16
C PHE A 136 12.61 5.13 9.80
N HIS A 137 13.33 6.25 9.69
CA HIS A 137 12.81 7.41 8.98
C HIS A 137 12.73 7.10 7.46
N PRO A 138 11.71 7.58 6.71
CA PRO A 138 11.55 7.30 5.28
C PRO A 138 12.82 7.49 4.44
N THR A 139 13.57 8.56 4.70
CA THR A 139 14.82 8.86 3.97
C THR A 139 15.95 7.87 4.27
N GLU A 140 15.95 7.22 5.44
CA GLU A 140 17.01 6.27 5.82
C GLU A 140 16.81 4.94 5.11
N ILE A 141 15.60 4.38 5.17
CA ILE A 141 15.30 3.14 4.45
C ILE A 141 15.34 3.34 2.93
N TRP A 142 14.95 4.52 2.43
CA TRP A 142 15.08 4.85 1.01
C TRP A 142 16.54 4.84 0.54
N LYS A 143 17.49 5.33 1.37
CA LYS A 143 18.92 5.28 1.02
C LYS A 143 19.45 3.87 0.82
N VAL A 144 18.85 2.88 1.49
CA VAL A 144 19.18 1.46 1.32
C VAL A 144 18.54 0.92 0.04
N LEU A 145 17.24 1.18 -0.17
CA LEU A 145 16.50 0.63 -1.30
C LEU A 145 16.94 1.22 -2.66
N GLN A 146 17.28 2.51 -2.71
CA GLN A 146 17.71 3.17 -3.95
C GLN A 146 18.96 2.54 -4.60
N ASP A 147 19.78 1.80 -3.83
CA ASP A 147 20.93 1.07 -4.37
C ASP A 147 20.52 -0.02 -5.37
N LEU A 148 19.25 -0.45 -5.34
CA LEU A 148 18.66 -1.37 -6.30
C LEU A 148 17.84 -0.64 -7.38
N ALA A 149 17.98 0.65 -7.59
CA ALA A 149 17.35 1.37 -8.72
C ALA A 149 17.69 0.70 -10.08
N PRO A 150 16.89 0.89 -11.15
CA PRO A 150 15.74 1.79 -11.26
C PRO A 150 14.44 1.22 -10.69
N TYR A 151 13.53 2.14 -10.36
CA TYR A 151 12.14 1.90 -9.98
C TYR A 151 11.21 2.72 -10.88
N LYS A 152 10.05 2.18 -11.23
CA LYS A 152 9.05 2.89 -12.05
C LYS A 152 8.24 3.81 -11.11
N PRO A 153 8.09 5.10 -11.40
CA PRO A 153 7.18 5.97 -10.64
C PRO A 153 5.72 5.50 -10.77
N TYR A 154 4.95 5.67 -9.72
CA TYR A 154 3.51 5.44 -9.72
C TYR A 154 2.80 6.53 -10.55
N ILE A 155 1.77 6.11 -11.28
CA ILE A 155 0.90 6.96 -12.10
C ILE A 155 -0.54 6.86 -11.60
N ASP A 156 -1.37 7.80 -12.02
CA ASP A 156 -2.80 7.75 -11.71
C ASP A 156 -3.55 6.68 -12.55
N ALA A 157 -4.79 6.41 -12.17
CA ALA A 157 -5.68 5.45 -12.82
C ALA A 157 -6.38 6.03 -14.07
N SER A 158 -5.93 7.20 -14.56
CA SER A 158 -6.58 7.87 -15.69
C SER A 158 -6.27 7.19 -17.02
N GLN A 159 -7.15 7.40 -18.01
CA GLN A 159 -6.94 6.94 -19.39
C GLN A 159 -6.09 7.92 -20.23
N VAL A 160 -5.65 9.03 -19.63
CA VAL A 160 -4.85 10.06 -20.28
C VAL A 160 -3.39 9.95 -19.86
N SER A 161 -2.52 10.73 -20.50
CA SER A 161 -1.12 10.80 -20.09
C SER A 161 -1.00 11.35 -18.67
N CYS A 162 -0.36 10.60 -17.79
CA CYS A 162 -0.14 10.99 -16.40
C CYS A 162 0.80 12.21 -16.30
N GLY A 163 0.27 13.33 -15.81
CA GLY A 163 1.01 14.58 -15.61
C GLY A 163 1.74 14.70 -14.26
N PHE A 164 1.46 13.80 -13.31
CA PHE A 164 1.98 13.86 -11.94
C PHE A 164 2.33 12.47 -11.43
N HIS A 165 3.57 12.28 -10.98
CA HIS A 165 4.07 10.96 -10.58
C HIS A 165 4.44 10.95 -9.11
N LEU A 166 4.19 9.83 -8.44
CA LEU A 166 4.67 9.57 -7.08
C LEU A 166 5.80 8.54 -7.12
N CYS A 167 6.78 8.68 -6.25
CA CYS A 167 7.83 7.69 -6.07
C CYS A 167 7.66 6.92 -4.75
N ILE A 168 8.48 5.88 -4.54
CA ILE A 168 8.46 5.10 -3.31
C ILE A 168 8.65 5.99 -2.08
N LEU A 169 9.56 6.98 -2.15
CA LEU A 169 9.82 7.87 -1.01
C LEU A 169 8.56 8.67 -0.59
N ASP A 170 7.72 9.08 -1.54
CA ASP A 170 6.46 9.79 -1.23
C ASP A 170 5.50 8.88 -0.45
N VAL A 171 5.39 7.61 -0.86
CA VAL A 171 4.57 6.61 -0.15
C VAL A 171 5.13 6.35 1.25
N LEU A 172 6.45 6.24 1.41
CA LEU A 172 7.07 6.06 2.72
C LEU A 172 6.82 7.24 3.65
N GLN A 173 6.85 8.47 3.13
CA GLN A 173 6.52 9.67 3.90
C GLN A 173 5.04 9.68 4.32
N ALA A 174 4.13 9.28 3.43
CA ALA A 174 2.72 9.14 3.75
C ALA A 174 2.48 8.10 4.85
N VAL A 175 3.09 6.91 4.74
CA VAL A 175 3.00 5.87 5.77
C VAL A 175 3.57 6.34 7.10
N HIS A 176 4.71 7.04 7.09
CA HIS A 176 5.29 7.57 8.32
C HIS A 176 4.36 8.55 9.04
N LYS A 177 3.74 9.49 8.31
CA LYS A 177 2.74 10.41 8.87
C LYS A 177 1.49 9.68 9.33
N ALA A 178 1.00 8.72 8.55
CA ALA A 178 -0.18 7.93 8.89
C ALA A 178 0.01 7.16 10.21
N VAL A 179 1.20 6.60 10.45
CA VAL A 179 1.56 5.99 11.74
C VAL A 179 1.62 7.05 12.85
N GLN A 180 2.28 8.19 12.61
CA GLN A 180 2.40 9.27 13.61
C GLN A 180 1.04 9.83 14.06
N PHE A 181 0.07 9.93 13.14
CA PHE A 181 -1.27 10.44 13.44
C PHE A 181 -2.29 9.32 13.72
N ASN A 182 -1.85 8.07 13.86
CA ASN A 182 -2.71 6.90 14.11
C ASN A 182 -3.87 6.76 13.10
N PHE A 183 -3.60 7.02 11.81
CA PHE A 183 -4.57 6.79 10.74
C PHE A 183 -4.79 5.30 10.49
N PHE A 184 -3.87 4.44 10.90
CA PHE A 184 -4.08 3.00 10.98
C PHE A 184 -3.23 2.41 12.10
N ASN A 185 -3.64 1.24 12.59
CA ASN A 185 -2.88 0.41 13.50
C ASN A 185 -3.02 -1.04 13.04
N PHE A 186 -1.90 -1.75 12.88
CA PHE A 186 -1.94 -3.16 12.45
C PHE A 186 -2.24 -4.14 13.58
N ASP A 187 -2.18 -3.71 14.85
CA ASP A 187 -2.56 -4.60 15.95
C ASP A 187 -4.09 -4.75 16.09
N ASP A 188 -4.89 -3.81 15.56
CA ASP A 188 -6.35 -3.86 15.53
C ASP A 188 -6.95 -3.89 14.11
N PHE A 189 -6.12 -4.00 13.07
CA PHE A 189 -6.57 -4.02 11.69
C PHE A 189 -7.35 -5.30 11.34
N ASN A 190 -8.65 -5.13 11.06
CA ASN A 190 -9.52 -6.21 10.64
C ASN A 190 -9.41 -6.46 9.12
N ILE A 191 -8.41 -7.26 8.72
CA ILE A 191 -8.19 -7.58 7.31
C ILE A 191 -9.36 -8.31 6.65
N SER A 192 -10.09 -9.14 7.40
CA SER A 192 -11.25 -9.87 6.85
C SER A 192 -12.40 -8.93 6.51
N GLU A 193 -12.60 -7.88 7.31
CA GLU A 193 -13.56 -6.83 7.01
C GLU A 193 -13.11 -5.98 5.82
N TYR A 194 -11.84 -5.57 5.80
CA TYR A 194 -11.27 -4.81 4.67
C TYR A 194 -11.44 -5.58 3.35
N ASP A 195 -10.93 -6.82 3.27
CA ASP A 195 -10.98 -7.64 2.04
C ASP A 195 -12.41 -8.01 1.60
N LEU A 196 -13.37 -7.97 2.53
CA LEU A 196 -14.78 -8.19 2.23
C LEU A 196 -15.35 -6.93 1.58
N TYR A 197 -15.25 -5.78 2.24
CA TYR A 197 -15.91 -4.56 1.81
C TYR A 197 -15.20 -3.83 0.66
N ASP A 198 -13.91 -4.07 0.42
CA ASP A 198 -13.15 -3.57 -0.74
C ASP A 198 -13.70 -4.10 -2.09
N ARG A 199 -14.52 -5.16 -2.07
CA ARG A 199 -15.10 -5.71 -3.29
C ARG A 199 -16.36 -4.96 -3.67
N LEU A 200 -16.50 -4.67 -4.97
CA LEU A 200 -17.70 -4.06 -5.56
C LEU A 200 -19.01 -4.76 -5.13
N GLN A 201 -19.01 -6.09 -5.11
CA GLN A 201 -20.18 -6.90 -4.71
C GLN A 201 -20.63 -6.66 -3.25
N TYR A 202 -19.77 -6.07 -2.41
CA TYR A 202 -20.06 -5.71 -1.02
C TYR A 202 -20.08 -4.19 -0.77
N GLY A 203 -20.15 -3.39 -1.83
CA GLY A 203 -20.33 -1.94 -1.76
C GLY A 203 -19.06 -1.11 -1.85
N ASP A 204 -17.90 -1.72 -2.15
CA ASP A 204 -16.62 -1.02 -2.35
C ASP A 204 -16.38 0.05 -1.27
N ILE A 205 -16.39 -0.37 -0.01
CA ILE A 205 -16.35 0.50 1.15
C ILE A 205 -14.97 0.44 1.79
N ASN A 206 -14.31 1.60 1.88
CA ASN A 206 -12.97 1.72 2.42
C ASN A 206 -12.85 2.85 3.45
N TRP A 207 -12.34 2.55 4.63
CA TRP A 207 -11.99 3.56 5.62
C TRP A 207 -10.67 4.23 5.23
N LEU A 208 -10.68 5.55 5.05
CA LEU A 208 -9.48 6.35 4.82
C LEU A 208 -8.86 6.81 6.14
N VAL A 209 -9.72 7.21 7.08
CA VAL A 209 -9.35 7.53 8.47
C VAL A 209 -10.40 6.89 9.37
N PRO A 210 -10.02 5.92 10.23
CA PRO A 210 -10.94 5.18 11.08
C PRO A 210 -11.86 6.12 11.88
N ARG A 211 -13.16 5.82 11.85
CA ARG A 211 -14.22 6.61 12.51
C ARG A 211 -14.34 8.06 12.06
N LYS A 212 -13.67 8.46 10.96
CA LYS A 212 -13.80 9.82 10.43
C LYS A 212 -14.15 9.89 8.96
N PHE A 213 -13.36 9.26 8.09
CA PHE A 213 -13.57 9.32 6.65
C PHE A 213 -13.72 7.93 6.06
N LEU A 214 -14.84 7.74 5.38
CA LEU A 214 -15.19 6.52 4.67
C LEU A 214 -15.46 6.88 3.21
N ALA A 215 -14.78 6.22 2.29
CA ALA A 215 -15.07 6.29 0.87
C ALA A 215 -15.88 5.06 0.46
N PHE A 216 -16.83 5.24 -0.45
CA PHE A 216 -17.60 4.13 -0.99
C PHE A 216 -18.11 4.40 -2.41
N ILE A 217 -18.49 3.36 -3.15
CA ILE A 217 -19.12 3.52 -4.46
C ILE A 217 -20.50 4.17 -4.34
N GLY A 218 -20.83 5.04 -5.30
CA GLY A 218 -22.11 5.72 -5.32
C GLY A 218 -23.30 4.76 -5.38
N PRO A 219 -24.30 4.88 -4.47
CA PRO A 219 -25.50 4.08 -4.54
C PRO A 219 -26.22 4.26 -5.87
N SER A 220 -26.80 3.19 -6.39
CA SER A 220 -27.56 3.20 -7.64
C SER A 220 -28.64 2.14 -7.60
N ASP A 221 -29.77 2.40 -8.23
CA ASP A 221 -30.86 1.44 -8.39
C ASP A 221 -30.58 0.39 -9.50
N ASN A 222 -29.43 0.51 -10.19
CA ASN A 222 -29.02 -0.39 -11.26
C ASN A 222 -28.12 -1.52 -10.74
N ASN A 223 -28.06 -2.65 -11.47
CA ASN A 223 -27.24 -3.84 -11.14
C ASN A 223 -25.72 -3.63 -11.01
N GLN A 224 -25.20 -2.42 -11.21
CA GLN A 224 -23.76 -2.11 -11.12
C GLN A 224 -23.33 -1.65 -9.73
N ALA A 225 -24.27 -1.22 -8.88
CA ALA A 225 -24.02 -0.84 -7.50
C ALA A 225 -25.17 -1.30 -6.60
N HIS A 226 -25.14 -0.89 -5.34
CA HIS A 226 -26.18 -1.22 -4.36
C HIS A 226 -27.11 -0.03 -4.12
N PRO A 227 -28.39 -0.28 -3.78
CA PRO A 227 -29.31 0.77 -3.38
C PRO A 227 -28.87 1.38 -2.02
N PRO A 228 -29.29 2.61 -1.69
CA PRO A 228 -28.86 3.29 -0.46
C PRO A 228 -29.17 2.50 0.82
N GLU A 229 -30.25 1.71 0.85
CA GLU A 229 -30.65 0.85 1.98
C GLU A 229 -29.58 -0.18 2.35
N TYR A 230 -28.82 -0.66 1.37
CA TYR A 230 -27.77 -1.66 1.57
C TYR A 230 -26.71 -1.17 2.58
N TYR A 231 -26.36 0.12 2.50
CA TYR A 231 -25.32 0.73 3.30
C TYR A 231 -25.76 1.05 4.73
N LEU A 232 -27.07 1.21 4.98
CA LEU A 232 -27.61 1.69 6.26
C LEU A 232 -27.13 0.86 7.45
N LYS A 233 -27.16 -0.47 7.34
CA LYS A 233 -26.74 -1.35 8.44
C LYS A 233 -25.27 -1.13 8.80
N TYR A 234 -24.40 -1.00 7.80
CA TYR A 234 -22.98 -0.76 8.02
C TYR A 234 -22.73 0.64 8.58
N PHE A 235 -23.42 1.65 8.03
CA PHE A 235 -23.27 3.05 8.41
C PHE A 235 -23.71 3.30 9.85
N LEU A 236 -24.88 2.79 10.23
CA LEU A 236 -25.40 2.91 11.60
C LEU A 236 -24.52 2.18 12.61
N LYS A 237 -24.04 0.97 12.27
CA LYS A 237 -23.14 0.21 13.14
C LYS A 237 -21.81 0.93 13.39
N ASN A 238 -21.30 1.65 12.39
CA ASN A 238 -19.99 2.31 12.45
C ASN A 238 -20.06 3.83 12.65
N ASP A 239 -21.16 4.33 13.21
CA ASP A 239 -21.33 5.74 13.58
C ASP A 239 -21.11 6.74 12.44
N VAL A 240 -21.51 6.37 11.22
CA VAL A 240 -21.60 7.30 10.10
C VAL A 240 -22.79 8.22 10.34
N LYS A 241 -22.52 9.52 10.42
CA LYS A 241 -23.53 10.57 10.69
C LYS A 241 -23.85 11.42 9.48
N SER A 242 -22.94 11.44 8.49
CA SER A 242 -23.08 12.28 7.32
C SER A 242 -22.72 11.50 6.06
N VAL A 243 -23.54 11.62 5.02
CA VAL A 243 -23.26 11.19 3.66
C VAL A 243 -23.10 12.42 2.78
N VAL A 244 -22.00 12.47 2.04
CA VAL A 244 -21.72 13.53 1.06
C VAL A 244 -21.72 12.93 -0.33
N ARG A 245 -22.59 13.44 -1.19
CA ARG A 245 -22.70 13.08 -2.61
C ARG A 245 -22.00 14.13 -3.47
N LEU A 246 -21.06 13.67 -4.32
CA LEU A 246 -20.28 14.54 -5.22
C LEU A 246 -20.72 14.47 -6.68
N ASN A 247 -21.49 13.44 -7.05
CA ASN A 247 -22.01 13.23 -8.41
C ASN A 247 -23.50 13.62 -8.53
N GLN A 248 -24.02 13.60 -9.75
CA GLN A 248 -25.45 13.81 -9.99
C GLN A 248 -26.31 12.81 -9.22
N ALA A 249 -27.49 13.24 -8.79
CA ALA A 249 -28.40 12.43 -7.99
C ALA A 249 -28.86 11.18 -8.76
N CYS A 250 -28.49 10.00 -8.23
CA CYS A 250 -28.82 8.68 -8.78
C CYS A 250 -29.61 7.79 -7.81
N TYR A 251 -30.03 8.34 -6.66
CA TYR A 251 -30.85 7.70 -5.64
C TYR A 251 -31.54 8.75 -4.75
N ASP A 252 -32.58 8.34 -4.02
CA ASP A 252 -33.27 9.20 -3.05
C ASP A 252 -32.47 9.37 -1.75
N CYS A 253 -32.04 10.60 -1.48
CA CYS A 253 -31.32 10.96 -0.26
C CYS A 253 -32.14 10.78 1.03
N ASN A 254 -33.48 10.72 0.94
CA ASN A 254 -34.34 10.58 2.11
C ASN A 254 -34.17 9.23 2.81
N VAL A 255 -33.68 8.20 2.11
CA VAL A 255 -33.34 6.90 2.71
C VAL A 255 -32.34 7.06 3.87
N PHE A 256 -31.31 7.88 3.67
CA PHE A 256 -30.34 8.20 4.72
C PHE A 256 -30.92 9.13 5.79
N ARG A 257 -31.65 10.17 5.37
CA ARG A 257 -32.24 11.16 6.32
C ARG A 257 -33.23 10.52 7.28
N ASN A 258 -34.09 9.63 6.77
CA ASN A 258 -35.08 8.89 7.57
C ASN A 258 -34.41 7.93 8.56
N ALA A 259 -33.19 7.47 8.28
CA ALA A 259 -32.36 6.68 9.20
C ALA A 259 -31.54 7.55 10.18
N GLY A 260 -31.72 8.87 10.19
CA GLY A 260 -30.99 9.79 11.07
C GLY A 260 -29.58 10.15 10.58
N ILE A 261 -29.26 9.89 9.32
CA ILE A 261 -27.98 10.22 8.69
C ILE A 261 -28.16 11.51 7.88
N GLN A 262 -27.36 12.53 8.18
CA GLN A 262 -27.36 13.79 7.43
C GLN A 262 -26.89 13.55 6.00
N HIS A 263 -27.50 14.20 5.03
CA HIS A 263 -27.15 14.03 3.62
C HIS A 263 -26.93 15.38 2.95
N TYR A 264 -25.77 15.51 2.29
CA TYR A 264 -25.30 16.72 1.64
C TYR A 264 -24.95 16.48 0.17
N ASP A 265 -25.52 17.32 -0.70
CA ASP A 265 -25.13 17.39 -2.10
C ASP A 265 -24.08 18.48 -2.30
N LEU A 266 -22.87 18.06 -2.70
CA LEU A 266 -21.72 18.91 -3.03
C LEU A 266 -21.26 18.59 -4.46
N ILE A 267 -22.17 18.76 -5.42
CA ILE A 267 -22.02 18.24 -6.78
C ILE A 267 -21.09 19.14 -7.62
N PHE A 268 -20.14 18.52 -8.32
CA PHE A 268 -19.32 19.16 -9.35
C PHE A 268 -19.04 18.19 -10.51
N PRO A 269 -18.62 18.67 -11.70
CA PRO A 269 -18.44 17.81 -12.86
C PRO A 269 -17.36 16.72 -12.68
N ASP A 270 -17.63 15.54 -13.23
CA ASP A 270 -16.73 14.39 -13.16
C ASP A 270 -15.37 14.68 -13.80
N GLY A 271 -14.30 14.15 -13.21
CA GLY A 271 -12.92 14.39 -13.63
C GLY A 271 -12.41 15.83 -13.46
N THR A 272 -13.17 16.72 -12.82
CA THR A 272 -12.75 18.12 -12.58
C THR A 272 -12.31 18.36 -11.14
N THR A 273 -11.74 19.54 -10.88
CA THR A 273 -11.37 19.98 -9.53
C THR A 273 -12.55 20.70 -8.87
N PRO A 274 -12.83 20.46 -7.58
CA PRO A 274 -13.96 21.09 -6.92
C PRO A 274 -13.74 22.61 -6.80
N PRO A 275 -14.77 23.44 -7.09
CA PRO A 275 -14.75 24.86 -6.77
C PRO A 275 -14.43 25.13 -5.30
N ARG A 276 -13.78 26.26 -5.02
CA ARG A 276 -13.37 26.65 -3.65
C ARG A 276 -14.52 26.62 -2.63
N GLU A 277 -15.72 27.02 -3.05
CA GLU A 277 -16.92 27.00 -2.19
C GLU A 277 -17.29 25.58 -1.74
N ILE A 278 -17.26 24.62 -2.67
CA ILE A 278 -17.53 23.21 -2.38
C ILE A 278 -16.47 22.65 -1.42
N LEU A 279 -15.19 22.98 -1.64
CA LEU A 279 -14.10 22.58 -0.75
C LEU A 279 -14.31 23.11 0.69
N ILE A 280 -14.58 24.41 0.85
CA ILE A 280 -14.80 25.01 2.18
C ILE A 280 -16.02 24.39 2.87
N ARG A 281 -17.09 24.14 2.12
CA ARG A 281 -18.29 23.50 2.65
C ARG A 281 -18.03 22.06 3.09
N PHE A 282 -17.27 21.30 2.31
CA PHE A 282 -16.85 19.94 2.69
C PHE A 282 -16.03 19.96 3.99
N LEU A 283 -15.04 20.85 4.10
CA LEU A 283 -14.22 21.00 5.30
C LEU A 283 -15.08 21.35 6.52
N THR A 284 -16.04 22.26 6.37
CA THR A 284 -16.97 22.64 7.45
C THR A 284 -17.79 21.44 7.92
N ILE A 285 -18.34 20.64 6.99
CA ILE A 285 -19.10 19.42 7.32
C ILE A 285 -18.20 18.39 8.01
N ALA A 286 -16.98 18.22 7.51
CA ALA A 286 -16.02 17.29 8.09
C ALA A 286 -15.57 17.71 9.49
N GLU A 287 -15.35 18.99 9.77
CA GLU A 287 -14.89 19.49 11.06
C GLU A 287 -16.01 19.54 12.10
N MET A 288 -17.21 20.00 11.71
CA MET A 288 -18.33 20.21 12.62
C MET A 288 -19.24 18.97 12.78
N GLY A 289 -19.11 17.99 11.89
CA GLY A 289 -19.94 16.78 11.89
C GLY A 289 -19.74 15.92 13.15
N PRO A 290 -20.81 15.40 13.77
CA PRO A 290 -20.75 14.71 15.06
C PRO A 290 -20.18 13.29 15.01
N GLY A 291 -19.83 12.78 13.83
CA GLY A 291 -19.29 11.42 13.65
C GLY A 291 -18.58 11.23 12.32
N ALA A 292 -18.61 10.01 11.80
CA ALA A 292 -17.95 9.69 10.53
C ALA A 292 -18.72 10.27 9.33
N VAL A 293 -17.95 10.68 8.32
CA VAL A 293 -18.44 11.21 7.05
C VAL A 293 -18.15 10.19 5.96
N ALA A 294 -19.21 9.65 5.37
CA ALA A 294 -19.15 8.79 4.20
C ALA A 294 -19.26 9.65 2.93
N VAL A 295 -18.32 9.48 2.01
CA VAL A 295 -18.21 10.27 0.79
C VAL A 295 -18.23 9.34 -0.41
N HIS A 296 -19.05 9.67 -1.40
CA HIS A 296 -19.07 8.93 -2.66
C HIS A 296 -19.16 9.87 -3.86
N CYS A 297 -18.67 9.36 -4.99
CA CYS A 297 -18.93 9.87 -6.32
C CYS A 297 -19.47 8.70 -7.17
N LYS A 298 -19.40 8.82 -8.50
CA LYS A 298 -19.97 7.82 -9.42
C LYS A 298 -19.26 6.46 -9.35
N VAL A 299 -17.92 6.50 -9.31
CA VAL A 299 -16.96 5.45 -9.69
C VAL A 299 -17.24 4.88 -11.08
#